data_AF-A0A0Q9JE68-F1
#
_entry.id   AF-A0A0Q9JE68-F1
#
_cell.length_a   1.000
_cell.length_b   1.000
_cell.length_c   1.000
_cell.angle_alpha   90.00
_cell.angle_beta   90.00
_cell.angle_gamma   90.00
#
_symmetry.space_group_name_H-M   'P 1'
#
loop_
_entity.id
_entity.type
_entity.pdbx_description
1 polymer ?
#
loop_
_entity_poly.entity_id
_entity_poly.type
_entity_poly.pdbx_seq_one_letter_code
_entity_poly.pdbx_strand_id
1 'polypeptide(L)'
;MIDDITAGAPTADEADARADAIRFVTRDVSDEEAAAVTAVLLAALEEGTAAAPVAEPARAPWVQSAGALRTPFPVGPGNWVRSAR
;
A
#
# COMPACT_ATOMS: atom_id res chain seq x y z
N MET A 1 -8.49 -27.47 -7.51
CA MET A 1 -7.03 -27.59 -7.54
C MET A 1 -6.55 -26.15 -7.56
N ILE A 2 -6.24 -25.61 -6.39
CA ILE A 2 -5.75 -24.24 -6.22
C ILE A 2 -4.24 -24.39 -6.21
N ASP A 3 -3.56 -23.86 -7.22
CA ASP A 3 -2.10 -23.83 -7.25
C ASP A 3 -1.65 -22.84 -6.18
N ASP A 4 -0.94 -23.36 -5.18
CA ASP A 4 -0.26 -22.59 -4.16
C ASP A 4 0.87 -21.81 -4.87
N ILE A 5 0.63 -20.53 -5.16
CA ILE A 5 1.69 -19.63 -5.66
C ILE A 5 2.61 -19.37 -4.47
N THR A 6 3.52 -20.30 -4.23
CA THR A 6 4.71 -20.00 -3.43
C THR A 6 5.47 -18.96 -4.24
N ALA A 7 5.49 -17.71 -3.76
CA ALA A 7 6.33 -16.66 -4.37
C ALA A 7 7.78 -17.14 -4.30
N GLY A 8 8.27 -17.71 -5.39
CA GLY A 8 9.67 -18.09 -5.52
C GLY A 8 10.53 -16.83 -5.44
N ALA A 9 11.78 -16.99 -4.98
CA ALA A 9 12.76 -15.92 -5.06
C ALA A 9 12.79 -15.34 -6.49
N PRO A 10 12.92 -14.02 -6.66
CA PRO A 10 12.93 -13.42 -7.99
C PRO A 10 14.04 -14.05 -8.83
N THR A 11 13.75 -14.25 -10.11
CA THR A 11 14.78 -14.73 -11.04
C THR A 11 15.83 -13.65 -11.26
N ALA A 12 17.03 -14.03 -11.71
CA ALA A 12 18.10 -13.05 -12.00
C ALA A 12 17.63 -11.95 -12.98
N ASP A 13 16.84 -12.32 -13.98
CA ASP A 13 16.28 -11.37 -14.98
C ASP A 13 15.30 -10.37 -14.36
N GLU A 14 14.50 -10.80 -13.37
CA GLU A 14 13.62 -9.89 -12.62
C GLU A 14 14.39 -8.99 -11.65
N ALA A 15 15.48 -9.49 -11.07
CA ALA A 15 16.36 -8.69 -10.22
C ALA A 15 17.08 -7.60 -11.04
N ASP A 16 17.57 -7.94 -12.23
CA ASP A 16 18.20 -7.01 -13.16
C ASP A 16 17.21 -5.91 -13.62
N ALA A 17 15.99 -6.30 -14.01
CA ALA A 17 14.94 -5.34 -14.38
C ALA A 17 14.56 -4.37 -13.24
N ARG A 18 14.61 -4.83 -11.98
CA ARG A 18 14.38 -3.99 -10.80
C ARG A 18 15.57 -3.09 -10.49
N ALA A 19 16.79 -3.57 -10.68
CA ALA A 19 18.01 -2.78 -10.54
C ALA A 19 18.03 -1.60 -11.51
N ASP A 20 17.60 -1.81 -12.76
CA ASP A 20 17.48 -0.77 -13.79
C ASP A 20 16.52 0.38 -13.40
N ALA A 21 15.58 0.13 -12.48
CA ALA A 21 14.67 1.15 -11.97
C ALA A 21 15.30 2.07 -10.91
N ILE A 22 16.47 1.71 -10.36
CA ILE A 22 17.16 2.47 -9.31
C ILE A 22 18.14 3.46 -9.95
N ARG A 23 18.04 4.73 -9.56
CA ARG A 23 18.94 5.79 -10.05
C ARG A 23 19.60 6.55 -8.90
N PHE A 24 20.92 6.62 -8.94
CA PHE A 24 21.70 7.48 -8.04
C PHE A 24 21.70 8.93 -8.55
N VAL A 25 21.26 9.87 -7.71
CA VAL A 25 21.25 11.32 -8.00
C VAL A 25 22.47 12.02 -7.38
N THR A 26 23.15 11.36 -6.45
CA THR A 26 24.37 11.83 -5.80
C THR A 26 25.55 11.83 -6.78
N ARG A 27 26.50 12.74 -6.54
CA ARG A 27 27.76 12.82 -7.29
C ARG A 27 28.76 11.84 -6.68
N ASP A 28 29.73 11.40 -7.47
CA ASP A 28 30.86 10.59 -7.02
C ASP A 28 30.49 9.26 -6.36
N VAL A 29 29.62 8.47 -7.01
CA VAL A 29 29.33 7.08 -6.61
C VAL A 29 30.09 6.15 -7.54
N SER A 30 30.88 5.24 -6.97
CA SER A 30 31.56 4.20 -7.76
C SER A 30 30.60 3.08 -8.15
N ASP A 31 30.95 2.34 -9.22
CA ASP A 31 30.16 1.21 -9.69
C ASP A 31 29.99 0.13 -8.60
N GLU A 32 31.02 -0.08 -7.77
CA GLU A 32 30.98 -1.03 -6.65
C GLU A 32 30.00 -0.59 -5.56
N GLU A 33 30.02 0.69 -5.19
CA GLU A 33 29.08 1.25 -4.21
C GLU A 33 27.64 1.22 -4.73
N ALA A 34 27.45 1.54 -6.02
CA ALA A 34 26.14 1.46 -6.67
C ALA A 34 25.59 0.03 -6.64
N ALA A 35 26.43 -0.97 -6.94
CA ALA A 35 26.06 -2.38 -6.88
C ALA A 35 25.71 -2.83 -5.46
N ALA A 36 26.53 -2.44 -4.46
CA ALA A 36 26.28 -2.77 -3.06
C ALA A 36 24.95 -2.20 -2.55
N VAL A 37 24.67 -0.92 -2.83
CA VAL A 37 23.42 -0.27 -2.39
C VAL A 37 22.22 -0.87 -3.11
N THR A 38 22.34 -1.17 -4.40
CA THR A 38 21.29 -1.83 -5.17
C THR A 38 20.93 -3.19 -4.57
N ALA A 39 21.93 -4.01 -4.23
CA ALA A 39 21.71 -5.30 -3.59
C ALA A 39 21.00 -5.18 -2.24
N VAL A 40 21.37 -4.19 -1.42
CA VAL A 40 20.72 -3.92 -0.12
C VAL A 40 19.27 -3.48 -0.30
N LEU A 41 19.00 -2.59 -1.25
CA LEU A 41 17.63 -2.12 -1.52
C LEU A 41 16.74 -3.24 -2.03
N LEU A 42 17.23 -4.10 -2.92
CA LEU A 42 16.48 -5.25 -3.41
C LEU A 42 16.17 -6.24 -2.27
N ALA A 43 17.15 -6.57 -1.43
CA ALA A 43 16.94 -7.44 -0.28
C ALA A 43 15.92 -6.86 0.73
N ALA A 44 15.97 -5.54 0.97
CA ALA A 44 15.01 -4.87 1.85
C ALA A 44 13.58 -4.87 1.29
N LEU A 45 13.43 -4.72 -0.04
CA LEU A 45 12.13 -4.81 -0.71
C LEU A 45 11.56 -6.22 -0.64
N GLU A 46 12.38 -7.25 -0.86
CA GLU A 46 11.97 -8.65 -0.72
C GLU A 46 11.44 -8.95 0.68
N GLU A 47 12.19 -8.56 1.73
CA GLU A 47 11.76 -8.71 3.12
C GLU A 47 10.44 -7.96 3.40
N GLY A 48 10.31 -6.73 2.89
CA GLY A 48 9.10 -5.93 3.03
C GLY A 48 7.87 -6.52 2.33
N THR A 49 8.07 -7.21 1.20
CA THR A 49 6.97 -7.90 0.49
C THR A 49 6.51 -9.16 1.22
N ALA A 50 7.43 -9.90 1.85
CA ALA A 50 7.09 -11.07 2.66
C ALA A 50 6.31 -10.69 3.94
N ALA A 51 6.56 -9.50 4.48
CA ALA A 51 5.90 -8.99 5.68
C ALA A 51 4.65 -8.13 5.41
N ALA A 52 4.26 -7.90 4.15
CA ALA A 52 3.17 -7.00 3.83
C ALA A 52 1.82 -7.57 4.32
N PRO A 53 1.14 -6.95 5.31
CA PRO A 53 -0.23 -7.33 5.63
C PRO A 53 -1.09 -7.03 4.40
N VAL A 54 -1.98 -7.95 4.04
CA VAL A 54 -3.02 -7.70 3.02
C VAL A 54 -3.75 -6.43 3.45
N ALA A 55 -3.54 -5.34 2.71
CA ALA A 55 -4.24 -4.10 2.97
C ALA A 55 -5.73 -4.37 2.75
N GLU A 56 -6.52 -4.40 3.83
CA GLU A 56 -7.97 -4.30 3.67
C GLU A 56 -8.24 -3.06 2.82
N PRO A 57 -9.15 -3.13 1.83
CA PRO A 57 -9.44 -1.99 0.98
C PRO A 57 -9.85 -0.82 1.88
N ALA A 58 -8.99 0.19 1.95
CA ALA A 58 -9.24 1.37 2.77
C ALA A 58 -10.57 1.97 2.30
N ARG A 59 -11.62 1.86 3.13
CA ARG A 59 -12.91 2.48 2.81
C ARG A 59 -12.67 3.98 2.75
N ALA A 60 -12.81 4.55 1.57
CA ALA A 60 -12.52 5.94 1.35
C ALA A 60 -13.30 6.82 2.37
N PRO A 61 -12.69 7.90 2.90
CA PRO A 61 -13.33 8.73 3.93
C PRO A 61 -14.74 9.22 3.54
N TRP A 62 -14.98 9.45 2.25
CA TRP A 62 -16.29 9.84 1.72
C TRP A 62 -17.34 8.72 1.76
N VAL A 63 -16.93 7.45 1.71
CA VAL A 63 -17.80 6.28 1.90
C VAL A 63 -18.24 6.18 3.37
N GLN A 64 -17.34 6.50 4.31
CA GLN A 64 -17.66 6.52 5.74
C GLN A 64 -18.64 7.64 6.08
N SER A 65 -18.48 8.83 5.48
CA SER A 65 -19.41 9.96 5.67
C SER A 65 -20.81 9.70 5.11
N ALA A 66 -20.94 8.88 4.06
CA ALA A 66 -22.25 8.54 3.48
C ALA A 66 -23.14 7.72 4.45
N GLY A 67 -22.53 6.96 5.37
CA GLY A 67 -23.26 6.21 6.40
C GLY A 67 -23.97 7.10 7.42
N ALA A 68 -23.34 8.23 7.79
CA ALA A 68 -23.91 9.20 8.73
C ALA A 68 -25.18 9.88 8.19
N LEU A 69 -25.30 10.02 6.86
CA LEU A 69 -26.49 10.59 6.22
C LEU A 69 -27.66 9.59 6.10
N ARG A 70 -27.42 8.30 6.32
CA ARG A 70 -28.44 7.24 6.25
C ARG A 70 -28.99 6.84 7.61
N THR A 71 -28.55 7.48 8.70
CA THR A 71 -29.14 7.27 10.01
C THR A 71 -30.62 7.64 9.94
N PRO A 72 -31.55 6.70 10.25
CA PRO A 72 -32.97 6.98 10.21
C PRO A 72 -33.30 8.14 11.16
N PHE A 73 -33.94 9.18 10.63
CA PHE A 73 -34.42 10.29 11.46
C PHE A 73 -35.56 9.79 12.36
N PRO A 74 -35.50 10.02 13.68
CA PRO A 74 -36.59 9.67 14.58
C PRO A 74 -37.81 10.55 14.28
N VAL A 75 -38.85 9.98 13.68
CA VAL A 75 -40.13 10.65 13.43
C VAL A 75 -41.03 10.59 14.67
N GLY A 76 -41.70 11.69 15.02
CA GLY A 76 -42.67 11.72 16.12
C GLY A 76 -42.86 13.11 16.75
N PRO A 77 -43.94 13.30 17.54
CA PRO A 77 -44.20 14.57 18.24
C PRO A 77 -43.00 14.98 19.11
N GLY A 78 -42.51 16.21 18.94
CA GLY A 78 -41.37 16.76 19.68
C GLY A 78 -39.99 16.58 19.03
N ASN A 79 -39.84 15.67 18.06
CA ASN A 79 -38.55 15.45 17.37
C ASN A 79 -38.28 16.46 16.25
N TRP A 80 -39.32 17.13 15.74
CA TRP A 80 -39.22 18.08 14.62
C TRP A 80 -38.73 19.48 15.06
N VAL A 81 -38.83 19.79 16.36
CA VAL A 81 -38.46 21.11 16.91
C VAL A 81 -36.93 21.27 17.07
N ARG A 82 -36.19 20.15 17.14
CA ARG A 82 -34.73 20.17 17.33
C ARG A 82 -33.94 20.54 16.08
N SER A 83 -34.49 20.40 14.88
CA SER A 83 -33.82 20.79 13.63
C SER A 83 -34.01 22.28 13.26
N ALA A 84 -34.85 23.01 13.99
CA ALA A 84 -35.21 24.39 13.72
C ALA A 84 -34.60 25.41 14.71
N ARG A 85 -33.68 24.98 15.58
CA ARG A 85 -32.84 25.85 16.43
C ARG A 85 -31.39 25.71 16.02
#